data_AF-A0A661HLK9-F1
#
_entry.id   AF-A0A661HLK9-F1
#
_cell.length_a   1.000
_cell.length_b   1.000
_cell.length_c   1.000
_cell.angle_alpha   90.00
_cell.angle_beta   90.00
_cell.angle_gamma   90.00
#
_symmetry.space_group_name_H-M   'P 1'
#
loop_
_entity.id
_entity.type
_entity.pdbx_description
1 polymer ?
#
loop_
_entity_poly.entity_id
_entity_poly.type
_entity_poly.pdbx_seq_one_letter_code
_entity_poly.pdbx_strand_id
1 'polypeptide(L)'
;MGTLMLAIGAGLFYSLIIFFICEEKSLKDAKMSDMKCLVTEEIDVSECFEKYSTVRYMMYYVLAVFIFAAAIANYVHVANGFGLAEVLAYIFIPSLIGSLVILLIKWKFQPMIKLISSFMFGGGYMASTAFAFAVVFMMTGKV
;
A
#
# COMPACT_ATOMS: atom_id res chain seq x y z
N MET A 1 -18.06 -11.50 11.46
CA MET A 1 -17.03 -12.36 10.82
C MET A 1 -17.10 -12.31 9.29
N GLY A 2 -18.21 -12.69 8.63
CA GLY A 2 -18.29 -12.67 7.15
C GLY A 2 -18.11 -11.28 6.50
N THR A 3 -18.73 -10.24 7.08
CA THR A 3 -18.58 -8.84 6.63
C THR A 3 -17.15 -8.30 6.76
N LEU A 4 -16.41 -8.73 7.80
CA LEU A 4 -15.00 -8.40 7.98
C LEU A 4 -14.13 -9.04 6.90
N MET A 5 -14.35 -10.33 6.59
CA MET A 5 -13.61 -11.02 5.53
C MET A 5 -13.84 -10.39 4.16
N LEU A 6 -15.07 -9.95 3.88
CA LEU A 6 -15.38 -9.21 2.66
C LEU A 6 -14.67 -7.86 2.60
N ALA A 7 -14.61 -7.12 3.72
CA ALA A 7 -13.87 -5.87 3.79
C ALA A 7 -12.36 -6.11 3.58
N ILE A 8 -11.77 -7.09 4.26
CA ILE A 8 -10.35 -7.48 4.11
C ILE A 8 -10.05 -7.85 2.65
N GLY A 9 -10.89 -8.67 2.03
CA GLY A 9 -10.76 -9.05 0.63
C GLY A 9 -10.83 -7.84 -0.28
N ALA A 10 -11.84 -6.98 -0.11
CA ALA A 10 -12.00 -5.77 -0.91
C ALA A 10 -10.80 -4.81 -0.76
N GLY A 11 -10.32 -4.59 0.46
CA GLY A 11 -9.13 -3.78 0.76
C GLY A 11 -7.87 -4.33 0.10
N LEU A 12 -7.69 -5.66 0.14
CA LEU A 12 -6.57 -6.34 -0.50
C LEU A 12 -6.61 -6.20 -2.03
N PHE A 13 -7.74 -6.51 -2.66
CA PHE A 13 -7.84 -6.44 -4.13
C PHE A 13 -7.72 -5.00 -4.64
N TYR A 14 -8.40 -4.05 -3.98
CA TYR A 14 -8.34 -2.64 -4.36
C TYR A 14 -6.93 -2.07 -4.23
N SER A 15 -6.26 -2.33 -3.11
CA SER A 15 -4.89 -1.87 -2.90
C SER A 15 -3.90 -2.50 -3.89
N LEU A 16 -4.00 -3.80 -4.17
CA LEU A 16 -3.15 -4.46 -5.16
C LEU A 16 -3.33 -3.87 -6.57
N ILE A 17 -4.58 -3.65 -7.01
CA ILE A 17 -4.85 -3.07 -8.34
C ILE A 17 -4.24 -1.68 -8.45
N ILE A 18 -4.45 -0.81 -7.47
CA ILE A 18 -3.90 0.54 -7.48
C ILE A 18 -2.39 0.51 -7.42
N PHE A 19 -1.82 -0.36 -6.59
CA PHE A 19 -0.38 -0.50 -6.50
C PHE A 19 0.23 -0.90 -7.84
N PHE A 20 -0.34 -1.89 -8.54
CA PHE A 20 0.14 -2.28 -9.87
C PHE A 20 0.03 -1.16 -10.90
N ILE A 21 -1.07 -0.38 -10.90
CA ILE A 21 -1.24 0.76 -11.80
C ILE A 21 -0.20 1.86 -11.51
N CYS A 22 -0.01 2.20 -10.24
CA CYS A 22 0.98 3.20 -9.82
C CYS A 22 2.41 2.74 -10.15
N GLU A 23 2.68 1.46 -9.96
CA GLU A 23 3.97 0.85 -10.26
C GLU A 23 4.26 0.79 -11.76
N GLU A 24 3.30 0.38 -12.59
CA GLU A 24 3.46 0.35 -14.05
C GLU A 24 3.71 1.75 -14.61
N LYS A 25 3.02 2.77 -14.09
CA LYS A 25 3.27 4.17 -14.45
C LYS A 25 4.64 4.66 -13.99
N SER A 26 5.03 4.33 -12.75
CA SER A 26 6.35 4.65 -12.21
C SER A 26 7.49 4.05 -13.06
N LEU A 27 7.32 2.80 -13.51
CA LEU A 27 8.30 2.10 -14.35
C LEU A 27 8.32 2.61 -15.80
N LYS A 28 7.22 3.12 -16.33
CA LYS A 28 7.17 3.73 -17.68
C LYS A 28 7.80 5.12 -17.73
N ASP A 29 7.68 5.89 -16.65
CA ASP A 29 8.36 7.20 -16.52
C ASP A 29 9.86 7.04 -16.25
N ALA A 30 10.28 5.93 -15.64
CA ALA A 30 11.68 5.57 -15.49
C ALA A 30 12.27 5.10 -16.82
N LYS A 31 12.99 5.97 -17.54
CA LYS A 31 13.75 5.57 -18.75
C LYS A 31 14.68 4.39 -18.41
N MET A 32 14.49 3.27 -19.10
CA MET A 32 15.28 2.02 -18.94
C MET A 32 16.81 2.17 -19.11
N SER A 33 17.31 3.33 -19.53
CA SER A 33 18.74 3.66 -19.50
C SER A 33 19.31 3.81 -18.09
N ASP A 34 18.50 4.24 -17.12
CA ASP A 34 18.95 4.52 -15.74
C ASP A 34 18.89 3.29 -14.82
N MET A 35 18.22 2.22 -15.25
CA MET A 35 18.19 0.94 -14.51
C MET A 35 19.52 0.17 -14.61
N LYS A 36 20.41 0.55 -15.53
CA LYS A 36 21.81 0.07 -15.58
C LYS A 36 22.70 0.73 -14.53
N CYS A 37 22.33 1.92 -14.06
CA CYS A 37 23.09 2.68 -13.06
C CYS A 37 23.01 2.04 -11.67
N LEU A 38 21.91 1.33 -11.37
CA LEU A 38 21.69 0.50 -10.19
C LEU A 38 22.67 -0.68 -10.00
N VAL A 39 23.44 -1.03 -11.04
CA VAL A 39 24.33 -2.21 -11.05
C VAL A 39 25.81 -1.82 -10.86
N THR A 40 26.19 -0.55 -11.01
CA THR A 40 27.61 -0.18 -11.16
C THR A 40 28.16 0.83 -10.16
N GLU A 41 27.33 1.58 -9.42
CA GLU A 41 27.85 2.53 -8.42
C GLU A 41 27.04 2.46 -7.12
N GLU A 42 27.76 2.62 -6.00
CA GLU A 42 27.22 2.88 -4.65
C GLU A 42 26.46 4.21 -4.65
N ILE A 43 25.31 4.28 -5.32
CA ILE A 43 24.53 5.52 -5.37
C ILE A 43 23.59 5.55 -4.18
N ASP A 44 23.68 6.67 -3.47
CA ASP A 44 22.87 7.04 -2.32
C ASP A 44 21.38 6.80 -2.59
N VAL A 45 20.74 6.04 -1.71
CA VAL A 45 19.33 5.62 -1.87
C VAL A 45 18.41 6.85 -2.00
N SER A 46 18.82 7.98 -1.43
CA SER A 46 18.14 9.28 -1.49
C SER A 46 17.99 9.83 -2.92
N GLU A 47 19.05 9.82 -3.73
CA GLU A 47 19.01 10.34 -5.11
C GLU A 47 18.13 9.47 -6.03
N CYS A 48 18.05 8.17 -5.75
CA CYS A 48 17.19 7.25 -6.50
C CYS A 48 15.69 7.49 -6.21
N PHE A 49 15.33 7.92 -5.00
CA PHE A 49 13.93 8.25 -4.69
C PHE A 49 13.48 9.59 -5.30
N GLU A 50 14.38 10.55 -5.45
CA GLU A 50 14.07 11.88 -5.98
C GLU A 50 14.00 11.90 -7.51
N LYS A 51 14.85 11.11 -8.18
CA LYS A 51 14.95 11.05 -9.65
C LYS A 51 13.86 10.20 -10.30
N TYR A 52 13.32 9.23 -9.57
CA TYR A 52 12.16 8.47 -10.01
C TYR A 52 10.90 9.15 -9.49
N SER A 53 9.88 9.37 -10.34
CA SER A 53 8.55 9.83 -9.92
C SER A 53 7.81 8.87 -8.96
N THR A 54 8.51 7.85 -8.45
CA THR A 54 8.10 6.88 -7.44
C THR A 54 7.47 7.53 -6.22
N VAL A 55 8.01 8.65 -5.70
CA VAL A 55 7.41 9.35 -4.54
C VAL A 55 6.03 9.89 -4.89
N ARG A 56 5.85 10.47 -6.08
CA ARG A 56 4.56 11.01 -6.53
C ARG A 56 3.53 9.90 -6.73
N TYR A 57 3.90 8.81 -7.38
CA TYR A 57 2.99 7.66 -7.59
C TYR A 57 2.69 6.90 -6.29
N MET A 58 3.65 6.86 -5.36
CA MET A 58 3.45 6.32 -4.03
C MET A 58 2.48 7.18 -3.20
N MET A 59 2.58 8.51 -3.29
CA MET A 59 1.61 9.42 -2.67
C MET A 59 0.20 9.21 -3.22
N TYR A 60 0.04 9.01 -4.53
CA TYR A 60 -1.26 8.67 -5.11
C TYR A 60 -1.80 7.34 -4.60
N TYR A 61 -0.95 6.32 -4.45
CA TYR A 61 -1.33 5.05 -3.83
C TYR A 61 -1.81 5.24 -2.39
N VAL A 62 -1.03 5.92 -1.55
CA VAL A 62 -1.36 6.18 -0.15
C VAL A 62 -2.68 6.95 -0.02
N LEU A 63 -2.90 7.98 -0.83
CA LEU A 63 -4.15 8.76 -0.84
C LEU A 63 -5.35 7.92 -1.27
N ALA A 64 -5.21 7.10 -2.32
CA ALA A 64 -6.32 6.30 -2.81
C ALA A 64 -6.71 5.19 -1.82
N VAL A 65 -5.72 4.57 -1.16
CA VAL A 65 -5.97 3.59 -0.07
C VAL A 65 -6.56 4.29 1.14
N PHE A 66 -6.11 5.49 1.49
CA PHE A 66 -6.67 6.27 2.61
C PHE A 66 -8.16 6.56 2.42
N ILE A 67 -8.56 7.08 1.25
CA ILE A 67 -9.97 7.41 0.95
C ILE A 67 -10.84 6.16 1.06
N PHE A 68 -10.37 5.04 0.50
CA PHE A 68 -11.09 3.77 0.54
C PHE A 68 -11.19 3.21 1.97
N ALA A 69 -10.11 3.29 2.74
CA ALA A 69 -10.08 2.87 4.13
C ALA A 69 -10.99 3.74 5.01
N ALA A 70 -11.06 5.05 4.77
CA ALA A 70 -11.97 5.96 5.49
C ALA A 70 -13.44 5.64 5.20
N ALA A 71 -13.76 5.25 3.96
CA ALA A 71 -15.10 4.79 3.61
C ALA A 71 -15.44 3.48 4.34
N ILE A 72 -14.53 2.50 4.35
CA ILE A 72 -14.73 1.23 5.08
C ILE A 72 -14.82 1.46 6.59
N ALA A 73 -14.02 2.36 7.14
CA ALA A 73 -14.08 2.70 8.56
C ALA A 73 -15.46 3.26 8.94
N ASN A 74 -15.98 4.24 8.18
CA ASN A 74 -17.28 4.84 8.44
C ASN A 74 -18.47 3.90 8.18
N TYR A 75 -18.53 3.28 7.00
CA TYR A 75 -19.72 2.54 6.56
C TYR A 75 -19.75 1.09 7.03
N VAL A 76 -18.58 0.49 7.32
CA VAL A 76 -18.49 -0.93 7.68
C VAL A 76 -18.09 -1.09 9.14
N HIS A 77 -17.02 -0.44 9.61
CA HIS A 77 -16.55 -0.68 10.98
C HIS A 77 -17.40 0.00 12.05
N VAL A 78 -17.69 1.30 11.91
CA VAL A 78 -18.57 2.01 12.86
C VAL A 78 -19.99 1.44 12.83
N ALA A 79 -20.50 1.08 11.66
CA ALA A 79 -21.86 0.55 11.50
C ALA A 79 -22.04 -0.84 12.12
N ASN A 80 -21.00 -1.68 12.11
CA ASN A 80 -21.05 -3.03 12.67
C ASN A 80 -20.51 -3.12 14.11
N GLY A 81 -20.03 -2.02 14.69
CA GLY A 81 -19.45 -1.99 16.05
C GLY A 81 -18.22 -2.88 16.20
N PHE A 82 -17.36 -2.94 15.16
CA PHE A 82 -16.16 -3.75 15.19
C PHE A 82 -15.12 -3.16 16.16
N GLY A 83 -14.51 -4.03 16.97
CA GLY A 83 -13.51 -3.64 17.94
C GLY A 83 -12.13 -3.42 17.34
N LEU A 84 -11.17 -3.13 18.23
CA LEU A 84 -9.78 -2.84 17.86
C LEU A 84 -9.11 -4.04 17.16
N ALA A 85 -9.45 -5.27 17.56
CA ALA A 85 -8.86 -6.48 16.99
C ALA A 85 -9.20 -6.65 15.50
N GLU A 86 -10.45 -6.33 15.12
CA GLU A 86 -10.92 -6.36 13.74
C GLU A 86 -10.26 -5.28 12.88
N VAL A 87 -10.06 -4.08 13.45
CA VAL A 87 -9.33 -3.00 12.78
C VAL A 87 -7.89 -3.42 12.52
N LEU A 88 -7.20 -4.01 13.51
CA LEU A 88 -5.85 -4.54 13.31
C LEU A 88 -5.84 -5.65 12.25
N ALA A 89 -6.81 -6.57 12.26
CA ALA A 89 -6.91 -7.61 11.24
C ALA A 89 -7.05 -7.01 9.83
N TYR A 90 -7.86 -5.96 9.68
CA TYR A 90 -8.02 -5.25 8.40
C TYR A 90 -6.76 -4.50 7.95
N ILE A 91 -5.90 -4.07 8.87
CA ILE A 91 -4.63 -3.39 8.56
C ILE A 91 -3.54 -4.41 8.21
N PHE A 92 -3.34 -5.41 9.07
CA PHE A 92 -2.20 -6.33 8.97
C PHE A 92 -2.41 -7.45 7.96
N ILE A 93 -3.62 -8.01 7.82
CA ILE A 93 -3.82 -9.15 6.92
C ILE A 93 -3.64 -8.73 5.46
N PRO A 94 -4.27 -7.66 4.95
CA PRO A 94 -4.07 -7.22 3.57
C PRO A 94 -2.65 -6.75 3.29
N SER A 95 -2.00 -6.07 4.23
CA SER A 95 -0.62 -5.60 4.05
C SER A 95 0.38 -6.76 3.95
N LEU A 96 0.26 -7.78 4.82
CA LEU A 96 1.14 -8.95 4.78
C LEU A 96 0.89 -9.80 3.54
N ILE A 97 -0.38 -10.12 3.24
CA ILE A 97 -0.72 -10.95 2.08
C ILE A 97 -0.37 -10.22 0.78
N GLY A 98 -0.72 -8.94 0.65
CA GLY A 98 -0.41 -8.18 -0.56
C GLY A 98 1.09 -7.99 -0.77
N SER A 99 1.87 -7.79 0.30
CA SER A 99 3.34 -7.80 0.25
C SER A 99 3.88 -9.14 -0.26
N LEU A 100 3.40 -10.25 0.30
CA LEU A 100 3.77 -11.59 -0.17
C LEU A 100 3.41 -11.83 -1.63
N VAL A 101 2.23 -11.37 -2.07
CA VAL A 101 1.78 -11.48 -3.47
C VAL A 101 2.71 -10.71 -4.41
N ILE A 102 3.11 -9.49 -4.05
CA ILE A 102 4.07 -8.68 -4.84
C ILE A 102 5.43 -9.38 -4.90
N LEU A 103 5.87 -9.98 -3.79
CA LEU A 103 7.07 -10.81 -3.79
C LEU A 103 6.91 -12.02 -4.72
N LEU A 104 5.77 -12.70 -4.74
CA LEU A 104 5.61 -13.90 -5.57
C LEU A 104 5.47 -13.59 -7.07
N ILE A 105 4.85 -12.47 -7.45
CA ILE A 105 4.56 -12.14 -8.86
C ILE A 105 5.80 -11.63 -9.61
N LYS A 106 6.68 -10.87 -8.96
CA LYS A 106 7.82 -10.19 -9.61
C LYS A 106 9.04 -11.08 -9.88
N TRP A 107 8.86 -12.22 -10.55
CA TRP A 107 9.97 -13.14 -10.87
C TRP A 107 11.00 -12.59 -11.86
N LYS A 108 10.65 -11.58 -12.67
CA LYS A 108 11.50 -11.07 -13.75
C LYS A 108 12.37 -9.86 -13.39
N PHE A 109 12.17 -9.27 -12.21
CA PHE A 109 12.88 -8.06 -11.76
C PHE A 109 13.99 -8.39 -10.75
N GLN A 110 14.99 -7.52 -10.66
CA GLN A 110 16.09 -7.66 -9.70
C GLN A 110 15.57 -7.79 -8.25
N PRO A 111 16.20 -8.65 -7.41
CA PRO A 111 15.70 -8.97 -6.07
C PRO A 111 15.57 -7.75 -5.14
N MET A 112 16.42 -6.74 -5.29
CA MET A 112 16.40 -5.53 -4.46
C MET A 112 15.17 -4.65 -4.73
N ILE A 113 14.80 -4.42 -5.99
CA ILE A 113 13.63 -3.62 -6.39
C ILE A 113 12.33 -4.28 -5.91
N LYS A 114 12.31 -5.61 -5.93
CA LYS A 114 11.18 -6.43 -5.45
C LYS A 114 10.98 -6.30 -3.94
N LEU A 115 12.06 -6.29 -3.16
CA LEU A 115 12.00 -6.11 -1.72
C LEU A 115 11.47 -4.70 -1.38
N ILE A 116 12.03 -3.66 -2.01
CA ILE A 116 11.60 -2.27 -1.79
C ILE A 116 10.12 -2.09 -2.13
N SER A 117 9.69 -2.58 -3.30
CA SER A 117 8.28 -2.51 -3.74
C SER A 117 7.32 -3.22 -2.77
N SER A 118 7.69 -4.41 -2.27
CA SER A 118 6.91 -5.12 -1.26
C SER A 118 6.82 -4.34 0.06
N PHE A 119 7.92 -3.75 0.53
CA PHE A 119 7.90 -2.92 1.74
C PHE A 119 7.08 -1.65 1.55
N MET A 120 7.16 -1.02 0.38
CA MET A 120 6.38 0.17 0.05
C MET A 120 4.89 -0.15 0.07
N PHE A 121 4.45 -1.25 -0.55
CA PHE A 121 3.05 -1.67 -0.48
C PHE A 121 2.57 -1.86 0.96
N GLY A 122 3.29 -2.67 1.75
CA GLY A 122 2.93 -3.00 3.12
C GLY A 122 2.92 -1.77 4.02
N GLY A 123 4.01 -0.99 4.02
CA GLY A 123 4.13 0.22 4.83
C GLY A 123 3.13 1.30 4.43
N GLY A 124 2.94 1.53 3.12
CA GLY A 124 1.97 2.49 2.61
C GLY A 124 0.53 2.10 2.94
N TYR A 125 0.18 0.81 2.85
CA TYR A 125 -1.13 0.31 3.24
C TYR A 125 -1.35 0.47 4.74
N MET A 126 -0.39 0.05 5.58
CA MET A 126 -0.50 0.18 7.03
C MET A 126 -0.66 1.63 7.46
N ALA A 127 0.18 2.53 6.94
CA ALA A 127 0.14 3.95 7.30
C ALA A 127 -1.19 4.60 6.88
N SER A 128 -1.63 4.38 5.63
CA SER A 128 -2.87 4.96 5.10
C SER A 128 -4.10 4.45 5.85
N THR A 129 -4.20 3.13 6.08
CA THR A 129 -5.33 2.54 6.78
C THR A 129 -5.35 2.95 8.25
N ALA A 130 -4.23 2.86 8.98
CA ALA A 130 -4.16 3.28 10.37
C ALA A 130 -4.54 4.76 10.54
N PHE A 131 -4.06 5.64 9.65
CA PHE A 131 -4.42 7.04 9.68
C PHE A 131 -5.90 7.28 9.35
N ALA A 132 -6.46 6.55 8.38
CA ALA A 132 -7.89 6.62 8.05
C ALA A 132 -8.77 6.22 9.22
N PHE A 133 -8.46 5.11 9.89
CA PHE A 133 -9.17 4.68 11.08
C PHE A 133 -9.03 5.71 12.20
N ALA A 134 -7.83 6.22 12.48
CA ALA A 134 -7.62 7.24 13.50
C ALA A 134 -8.46 8.52 13.26
N VAL A 135 -8.53 9.00 12.02
CA VAL A 135 -9.33 10.16 11.64
C VAL A 135 -10.82 9.88 11.84
N VAL A 136 -11.31 8.72 11.41
CA VAL A 136 -12.73 8.35 11.57
C VAL A 136 -13.09 8.16 13.04
N PHE A 137 -12.20 7.57 13.85
CA PHE A 137 -12.39 7.46 15.29
C PHE A 137 -12.45 8.84 15.97
N MET A 138 -11.57 9.78 15.59
CA MET A 138 -11.63 11.16 16.09
C MET A 138 -12.93 11.88 15.70
N MET A 139 -13.41 11.69 14.47
CA MET A 139 -14.62 12.35 13.99
C MET A 139 -15.91 11.77 14.59
N THR A 140 -15.94 10.46 14.84
CA THR A 140 -17.17 9.76 15.24
C THR A 140 -17.29 9.59 16.75
N GLY A 141 -16.18 9.71 17.49
CA GLY A 141 -16.15 9.64 18.96
C GLY A 141 -16.58 8.29 19.56
N LYS A 142 -16.73 7.25 18.74
CA LYS A 142 -17.13 5.90 19.16
C LYS A 142 -15.94 4.96 19.04
N VAL A 143 -15.52 4.43 20.19
CA VAL A 143 -14.59 3.30 20.31
C VAL A 143 -15.36 2.00 20.14
#